data_AF-A0A448U270-F1
#
_entry.id   AF-A0A448U270-F1
#
_cell.length_a   1.000
_cell.length_b   1.000
_cell.length_c   1.000
_cell.angle_alpha   90.00
_cell.angle_beta   90.00
_cell.angle_gamma   90.00
#
_symmetry.space_group_name_H-M   'P 1'
#
loop_
_entity.id
_entity.type
_entity.pdbx_description
1 polymer ?
#
loop_
_entity_poly.entity_id
_entity_poly.type
_entity_poly.pdbx_seq_one_letter_code
_entity_poly.pdbx_strand_id
1 'polypeptide(L)'
;MRGSDSFTTGSGSLGGGVNYRTLDAADIVLPGNKFGVLLKNSYAGKNSEWVHTAGTAYKDEKLDAVYLYSTRYGHEQKSLGNGRVAWNNTSGAPDPSFHRNHSNLVKFGYLFNEKHRVSASYSNQLTKAFTDERSYNYLDSSWRDTDDEGERHNVNVAYEYFPTGGYLSYLKAEYDY
;
A
#
# COMPACT_ATOMS: atom_id res chain seq x y z
N MET A 1 15.17 8.72 -3.83
CA MET A 1 16.48 9.32 -4.20
C MET A 1 16.36 9.82 -5.64
N ARG A 2 17.02 10.93 -6.01
CA ARG A 2 17.09 11.39 -7.42
C ARG A 2 18.50 11.12 -7.93
N GLY A 3 18.64 10.49 -9.10
CA GLY A 3 19.93 10.03 -9.62
C GLY A 3 20.14 8.53 -9.42
N SER A 4 21.04 7.92 -10.20
CA SER A 4 21.27 6.48 -10.19
C SER A 4 21.71 5.99 -8.82
N ASP A 5 20.96 5.06 -8.24
CA ASP A 5 21.19 4.58 -6.87
C ASP A 5 21.14 3.05 -6.79
N SER A 6 21.69 2.40 -7.81
CA SER A 6 21.65 0.94 -7.97
C SER A 6 22.35 0.20 -6.84
N PHE A 7 23.27 0.85 -6.12
CA PHE A 7 23.97 0.24 -4.99
C PHE A 7 23.05 0.04 -3.77
N THR A 8 22.16 1.00 -3.48
CA THR A 8 21.28 0.92 -2.30
C THR A 8 19.88 0.42 -2.61
N THR A 9 19.42 0.55 -3.87
CA THR A 9 18.05 0.19 -4.30
C THR A 9 17.99 -0.99 -5.26
N GLY A 10 19.13 -1.56 -5.66
CA GLY A 10 19.19 -2.77 -6.49
C GLY A 10 19.06 -2.51 -7.99
N SER A 11 18.70 -3.55 -8.74
CA SER A 11 18.57 -3.48 -10.19
C SER A 11 17.35 -2.64 -10.59
N GLY A 12 17.49 -1.84 -11.66
CA GLY A 12 16.39 -1.00 -12.19
C GLY A 12 16.42 0.46 -11.73
N SER A 13 17.36 0.84 -10.86
CA SER A 13 17.45 2.18 -10.26
C SER A 13 18.15 3.24 -11.13
N LEU A 14 18.06 3.13 -12.46
CA LEU A 14 18.68 4.07 -13.42
C LEU A 14 18.15 5.51 -13.24
N GLY A 15 16.86 5.65 -12.91
CA GLY A 15 16.23 6.94 -12.60
C GLY A 15 16.26 7.32 -11.11
N GLY A 16 16.84 6.48 -10.26
CA GLY A 16 16.72 6.52 -8.80
C GLY A 16 15.66 5.55 -8.25
N GLY A 17 15.56 5.46 -6.93
CA GLY A 17 14.65 4.53 -6.25
C GLY A 17 13.74 5.20 -5.21
N VAL A 18 12.60 4.56 -4.97
CA VAL A 18 11.64 4.93 -3.91
C VAL A 18 11.47 3.74 -3.00
N ASN A 19 11.82 3.92 -1.72
CA ASN A 19 11.73 2.87 -0.71
C ASN A 19 10.50 3.13 0.16
N TYR A 20 9.65 2.11 0.26
CA TYR A 20 8.49 2.12 1.13
C TYR A 20 8.70 1.13 2.27
N ARG A 21 8.24 1.51 3.47
CA ARG A 21 8.18 0.67 4.67
C ARG A 21 6.71 0.51 5.07
N THR A 22 6.32 -0.71 5.36
CA THR A 22 5.00 -1.00 5.95
C THR A 22 4.97 -0.56 7.41
N LEU A 23 3.80 -0.14 7.90
CA LEU A 23 3.61 0.32 9.29
C LEU A 23 4.02 -0.74 10.32
N ASP A 24 4.58 -0.30 11.44
CA ASP A 24 4.97 -1.13 12.57
C ASP A 24 4.13 -0.80 13.82
N ALA A 25 4.12 -1.69 14.82
CA ALA A 25 3.35 -1.46 16.05
C ALA A 25 3.78 -0.17 16.78
N ALA A 26 5.06 0.19 16.70
CA ALA A 26 5.60 1.43 17.27
C ALA A 26 5.04 2.70 16.62
N ASP A 27 4.51 2.62 15.39
CA ASP A 27 3.93 3.76 14.69
C ASP A 27 2.47 4.04 15.13
N ILE A 28 1.82 3.07 15.80
CA ILE A 28 0.42 3.18 16.26
C ILE A 28 0.33 3.28 17.79
N VAL A 29 1.18 2.55 18.53
CA VAL A 29 1.17 2.54 19.99
C VAL A 29 1.92 3.76 20.53
N LEU A 30 1.22 4.61 21.30
CA LEU A 30 1.82 5.79 21.94
C LEU A 30 2.83 5.38 23.02
N PRO A 31 3.88 6.20 23.28
CA PRO A 31 4.83 5.94 24.35
C PRO A 31 4.15 5.74 25.71
N GLY A 32 4.54 4.68 26.43
CA GLY A 32 3.97 4.32 27.74
C GLY A 32 2.73 3.43 27.67
N ASN A 33 2.15 3.22 26.49
CA ASN A 33 1.04 2.28 26.29
C ASN A 33 1.52 0.97 25.67
N LYS A 34 0.75 -0.10 25.90
CA LYS A 34 0.97 -1.41 25.25
C LYS A 34 0.04 -1.66 24.07
N PHE A 35 -1.07 -0.93 23.98
CA PHE A 35 -2.07 -1.07 22.92
C PHE A 35 -2.29 0.28 22.22
N GLY A 36 -2.60 0.24 20.93
CA GLY A 36 -2.89 1.40 20.12
C GLY A 36 -3.94 1.08 19.06
N VAL A 37 -4.71 2.09 18.68
CA VAL A 37 -5.73 2.00 17.63
C VAL A 37 -5.51 3.17 16.68
N LEU A 38 -5.55 2.90 15.38
CA LEU A 38 -5.48 3.90 14.32
C LEU A 38 -6.82 3.93 13.59
N LEU A 39 -7.48 5.09 13.57
CA LEU A 39 -8.63 5.33 12.72
C LEU A 39 -8.35 6.57 11.87
N LYS A 40 -8.46 6.45 10.55
CA LYS A 40 -8.27 7.54 9.61
C LYS A 40 -9.37 7.52 8.57
N ASN A 41 -10.02 8.67 8.41
CA ASN A 41 -11.00 8.90 7.37
C ASN A 41 -10.54 10.11 6.55
N SER A 42 -10.65 10.05 5.23
CA SER A 42 -10.24 11.14 4.35
C SER A 42 -11.13 11.21 3.13
N TYR A 43 -11.41 12.41 2.65
CA TYR A 43 -12.18 12.66 1.43
C TYR A 43 -11.40 13.57 0.48
N ALA A 44 -11.36 13.22 -0.80
CA ALA A 44 -10.74 14.00 -1.86
C ALA A 44 -11.78 14.40 -2.91
N GLY A 45 -12.16 15.67 -2.93
CA GLY A 45 -13.20 16.18 -3.84
C GLY A 45 -12.83 16.12 -5.32
N LYS A 46 -11.54 16.00 -5.64
CA LYS A 46 -11.00 15.97 -7.00
C LYS A 46 -11.40 14.73 -7.81
N ASN A 47 -11.68 13.63 -7.13
CA ASN A 47 -12.12 12.35 -7.70
C ASN A 47 -13.24 11.72 -6.84
N SER A 48 -13.88 12.55 -6.01
CA SER A 48 -14.91 12.14 -5.04
C SER A 48 -14.53 10.87 -4.26
N GLU A 49 -13.26 10.76 -3.91
CA GLU A 49 -12.68 9.57 -3.30
C GLU A 49 -12.77 9.64 -1.79
N TRP A 50 -13.18 8.53 -1.19
CA TRP A 50 -13.14 8.31 0.23
C TRP A 50 -12.11 7.25 0.57
N VAL A 51 -11.40 7.47 1.67
CA VAL A 51 -10.45 6.53 2.24
C VAL A 51 -10.82 6.30 3.69
N HIS A 52 -11.02 5.04 4.07
CA HIS A 52 -11.21 4.62 5.44
C HIS A 52 -10.10 3.65 5.80
N THR A 53 -9.39 3.94 6.89
CA THR A 53 -8.34 3.08 7.42
C THR A 53 -8.63 2.84 8.90
N ALA A 54 -8.59 1.58 9.29
CA ALA A 54 -8.68 1.14 10.67
C ALA A 54 -7.51 0.19 10.96
N GLY A 55 -6.93 0.31 12.14
CA GLY A 55 -5.86 -0.57 12.57
C GLY A 55 -5.76 -0.67 14.07
N THR A 56 -5.15 -1.75 14.52
CA THR A 56 -4.84 -2.00 15.91
C THR A 56 -3.40 -2.47 16.02
N ALA A 57 -2.78 -2.12 17.12
CA ALA A 57 -1.42 -2.52 17.42
C ALA A 57 -1.30 -2.91 18.88
N TYR A 58 -0.43 -3.88 19.12
CA TYR A 58 0.02 -4.25 20.44
C TYR A 58 1.54 -4.27 20.43
N LYS A 59 2.14 -3.70 21.47
CA LYS A 59 3.58 -3.62 21.63
C LYS A 59 3.92 -3.76 23.10
N ASP A 60 4.75 -4.75 23.41
CA ASP A 60 5.39 -4.92 24.70
C ASP A 60 6.91 -5.09 24.48
N GLU A 61 7.67 -5.32 25.54
CA GLU A 61 9.12 -5.54 25.45
C GLU A 61 9.49 -6.77 24.60
N LYS A 62 8.65 -7.80 24.61
CA LYS A 62 8.92 -9.08 23.93
C LYS A 62 8.06 -9.36 22.71
N LEU A 63 6.94 -8.66 22.54
CA LEU A 63 5.96 -8.99 21.52
C LEU A 63 5.46 -7.73 20.85
N ASP A 64 5.40 -7.77 19.52
CA ASP A 64 4.81 -6.73 18.71
C ASP A 64 3.84 -7.34 17.70
N ALA A 65 2.66 -6.74 17.57
CA ALA A 65 1.64 -7.18 16.63
C ALA A 65 0.94 -5.97 16.04
N VAL A 66 0.64 -6.04 14.74
CA VAL A 66 -0.08 -5.01 14.01
C VAL A 66 -1.10 -5.65 13.10
N TYR A 67 -2.28 -5.05 13.06
CA TYR A 67 -3.30 -5.31 12.06
C TYR A 67 -3.81 -4.00 11.49
N LEU A 68 -3.87 -3.91 10.17
CA LEU A 68 -4.33 -2.73 9.45
C LEU A 68 -5.23 -3.16 8.30
N TYR A 69 -6.35 -2.46 8.17
CA TYR A 69 -7.27 -2.56 7.07
C TYR A 69 -7.54 -1.18 6.50
N SER A 70 -7.45 -1.04 5.18
CA SER A 70 -7.76 0.19 4.48
C SER A 70 -8.62 -0.10 3.26
N THR A 71 -9.66 0.71 3.08
CA THR A 71 -10.47 0.72 1.88
C THR A 71 -10.45 2.12 1.27
N ARG A 72 -10.35 2.16 -0.05
CA ARG A 72 -10.44 3.36 -0.86
C ARG A 72 -11.47 3.10 -1.95
N TYR A 73 -12.38 4.04 -2.13
CA TYR A 73 -13.30 4.04 -3.25
C TYR A 73 -13.41 5.45 -3.82
N GLY A 74 -13.36 5.57 -5.13
CA GLY A 74 -13.38 6.84 -5.81
C GLY A 74 -13.79 6.71 -7.27
N HIS A 75 -13.94 7.86 -7.90
CA HIS A 75 -14.37 7.99 -9.28
C HIS A 75 -13.24 8.54 -10.15
N GLU A 76 -13.55 8.82 -11.42
CA GLU A 76 -12.66 9.54 -12.31
C GLU A 76 -12.21 10.89 -11.72
N GLN A 77 -11.00 11.29 -12.10
CA GLN A 77 -10.47 12.59 -11.76
C GLN A 77 -11.26 13.67 -12.51
N LYS A 78 -11.83 14.64 -11.78
CA LYS A 78 -12.57 15.76 -12.39
C LYS A 78 -11.65 16.60 -13.26
N SER A 79 -12.11 16.90 -14.47
CA SER A 79 -11.45 17.86 -15.36
C SER A 79 -11.90 19.29 -15.03
N LEU A 80 -10.97 20.25 -15.12
CA LEU A 80 -11.30 21.68 -15.09
C LEU A 80 -11.82 22.19 -16.44
N GLY A 81 -11.75 21.39 -17.50
CA GLY A 81 -12.19 21.79 -18.84
C GLY A 81 -13.71 21.72 -18.99
N ASN A 82 -14.30 22.75 -19.62
CA ASN A 82 -15.71 22.76 -20.03
C ASN A 82 -15.94 22.02 -21.36
N GLY A 83 -15.16 20.95 -21.59
CA GLY A 83 -15.23 20.18 -22.83
C GLY A 83 -16.57 19.47 -22.98
N ARG A 84 -17.06 19.35 -24.22
CA ARG A 84 -18.28 18.58 -24.50
C ARG A 84 -18.08 17.12 -24.08
N VAL A 85 -19.03 16.58 -23.32
CA VAL A 85 -19.13 15.13 -23.10
C VAL A 85 -19.63 14.51 -24.40
N ALA A 86 -18.81 13.68 -25.05
CA ALA A 86 -19.14 13.02 -26.31
C ALA A 86 -18.83 11.52 -26.21
N TRP A 87 -19.50 10.72 -27.04
CA TRP A 87 -19.34 9.26 -27.09
C TRP A 87 -18.36 8.85 -28.19
N ASN A 88 -17.27 9.60 -28.30
CA ASN A 88 -16.21 9.41 -29.28
C ASN A 88 -14.95 10.19 -28.86
N ASN A 89 -13.90 10.11 -29.67
CA ASN A 89 -12.61 10.76 -29.44
C ASN A 89 -12.64 12.31 -29.34
N THR A 90 -13.79 12.96 -29.56
CA THR A 90 -13.96 14.41 -29.36
C THR A 90 -14.39 14.78 -27.94
N SER A 91 -14.56 13.79 -27.05
CA SER A 91 -14.89 14.05 -25.64
C SER A 91 -13.78 14.86 -24.96
N GLY A 92 -14.16 15.99 -24.37
CA GLY A 92 -13.26 16.80 -23.54
C GLY A 92 -13.38 16.50 -22.04
N ALA A 93 -14.21 15.51 -21.68
CA ALA A 93 -14.39 15.02 -20.32
C ALA A 93 -13.71 13.64 -20.16
N PRO A 94 -13.11 13.36 -18.99
CA PRO A 94 -12.58 12.04 -18.66
C PRO A 94 -13.64 10.96 -18.78
N ASP A 95 -13.23 9.76 -19.17
CA ASP A 95 -14.11 8.60 -19.21
C ASP A 95 -14.56 8.23 -17.78
N PRO A 96 -15.86 7.93 -17.58
CA PRO A 96 -16.36 7.53 -16.28
C PRO A 96 -15.62 6.28 -15.79
N SER A 97 -15.04 6.37 -14.61
CA SER A 97 -14.32 5.26 -14.00
C SER A 97 -14.65 5.15 -12.52
N PHE A 98 -14.65 3.92 -12.03
CA PHE A 98 -14.84 3.61 -10.62
C PHE A 98 -13.66 2.78 -10.14
N HIS A 99 -12.99 3.27 -9.11
CA HIS A 99 -11.83 2.64 -8.53
C HIS A 99 -12.13 2.19 -7.11
N ARG A 100 -11.79 0.95 -6.81
CA ARG A 100 -11.94 0.37 -5.47
C ARG A 100 -10.69 -0.40 -5.08
N ASN A 101 -10.13 -0.05 -3.94
CA ASN A 101 -8.95 -0.70 -3.41
C ASN A 101 -9.20 -1.15 -1.98
N HIS A 102 -8.77 -2.37 -1.68
CA HIS A 102 -8.70 -2.91 -0.33
C HIS A 102 -7.26 -3.27 -0.02
N SER A 103 -6.81 -2.97 1.19
CA SER A 103 -5.50 -3.34 1.68
C SER A 103 -5.62 -3.90 3.07
N ASN A 104 -4.94 -5.02 3.31
CA ASN A 104 -4.80 -5.68 4.59
C ASN A 104 -3.32 -5.84 4.90
N LEU A 105 -2.94 -5.60 6.15
CA LEU A 105 -1.59 -5.85 6.64
C LEU A 105 -1.69 -6.49 8.02
N VAL A 106 -0.99 -7.59 8.20
CA VAL A 106 -0.77 -8.26 9.47
C VAL A 106 0.73 -8.34 9.70
N LYS A 107 1.18 -7.97 10.90
CA LYS A 107 2.55 -8.18 11.34
C LYS A 107 2.56 -8.79 12.73
N PHE A 108 3.50 -9.68 12.96
CA PHE A 108 3.76 -10.27 14.25
C PHE A 108 5.26 -10.39 14.47
N GLY A 109 5.73 -10.05 15.65
CA GLY A 109 7.11 -10.16 16.07
C GLY A 109 7.18 -10.65 17.50
N TYR A 110 8.14 -11.53 17.76
CA TYR A 110 8.36 -12.12 19.07
C TYR A 110 9.85 -12.26 19.37
N LEU A 111 10.23 -11.76 20.54
CA LEU A 111 11.56 -11.83 21.12
C LEU A 111 11.59 -13.01 22.10
N PHE A 112 12.17 -14.14 21.66
CA PHE A 112 12.28 -15.35 22.50
C PHE A 112 13.21 -15.10 23.69
N ASN A 113 14.36 -14.50 23.40
CA ASN A 113 15.40 -14.11 24.34
C ASN A 113 15.90 -12.72 23.96
N GLU A 114 16.62 -12.03 24.85
CA GLU A 114 17.22 -10.71 24.59
C GLU A 114 18.10 -10.63 23.33
N LYS A 115 18.47 -11.78 22.77
CA LYS A 115 19.31 -11.92 21.58
C LYS A 115 18.59 -12.39 20.33
N HIS A 116 17.37 -12.93 20.42
CA HIS A 116 16.72 -13.64 19.31
C HIS A 116 15.29 -13.16 19.09
N ARG A 117 15.02 -12.60 17.91
CA ARG A 117 13.69 -12.16 17.49
C ARG A 117 13.28 -12.88 16.20
N VAL A 118 12.04 -13.32 16.11
CA VAL A 118 11.41 -13.72 14.86
C VAL A 118 10.27 -12.76 14.58
N SER A 119 10.10 -12.39 13.32
CA SER A 119 8.94 -11.68 12.85
C SER A 119 8.39 -12.28 11.58
N ALA A 120 7.08 -12.19 11.41
CA ALA A 120 6.39 -12.53 10.18
C ALA A 120 5.43 -11.41 9.82
N SER A 121 5.29 -11.15 8.52
CA SER A 121 4.31 -10.20 8.01
C SER A 121 3.62 -10.73 6.77
N TYR A 122 2.37 -10.30 6.62
CA TYR A 122 1.54 -10.61 5.48
C TYR A 122 0.81 -9.35 5.05
N SER A 123 0.90 -9.02 3.77
CA SER A 123 0.14 -7.93 3.18
C SER A 123 -0.64 -8.42 1.97
N ASN A 124 -1.86 -7.93 1.83
CA ASN A 124 -2.72 -8.16 0.68
C ASN A 124 -3.26 -6.83 0.17
N GLN A 125 -3.28 -6.65 -1.15
CA GLN A 125 -3.91 -5.53 -1.80
C GLN A 125 -4.73 -6.01 -3.00
N LEU A 126 -6.02 -5.70 -2.99
CA LEU A 126 -6.93 -5.95 -4.10
C LEU A 126 -7.38 -4.61 -4.69
N THR A 127 -7.17 -4.44 -5.98
CA THR A 127 -7.54 -3.24 -6.75
C THR A 127 -8.50 -3.65 -7.86
N LYS A 128 -9.64 -2.97 -7.92
CA LYS A 128 -10.59 -3.10 -9.02
C LYS A 128 -10.81 -1.74 -9.65
N ALA A 129 -10.82 -1.69 -10.98
CA ALA A 129 -11.06 -0.49 -11.75
C ALA A 129 -12.03 -0.82 -12.88
N PHE A 130 -13.22 -0.24 -12.82
CA PHE A 130 -14.16 -0.27 -13.93
C PHE A 130 -14.06 1.04 -14.70
N THR A 131 -14.02 0.99 -16.03
CA THR A 131 -14.01 2.18 -16.89
C THR A 131 -14.95 1.99 -18.07
N ASP A 132 -15.82 2.98 -18.30
CA ASP A 132 -16.65 3.07 -19.50
C ASP A 132 -15.89 3.88 -20.56
N GLU A 133 -15.26 3.20 -21.52
CA GLU A 133 -14.30 3.77 -22.48
C GLU A 133 -15.00 4.49 -23.65
N ARG A 134 -15.73 5.56 -23.33
CA ARG A 134 -16.51 6.33 -24.31
C ARG A 134 -15.63 7.01 -25.35
N SER A 135 -14.50 7.57 -24.93
CA SER A 135 -13.59 8.31 -25.80
C SER A 135 -12.85 7.46 -26.83
N TYR A 136 -12.79 6.13 -26.64
CA TYR A 136 -12.10 5.20 -27.53
C TYR A 136 -13.00 4.62 -28.64
N ASN A 137 -14.30 4.98 -28.66
CA ASN A 137 -15.21 4.53 -29.71
C ASN A 137 -14.99 5.32 -31.01
N TYR A 138 -14.77 4.60 -32.12
CA TYR A 138 -14.63 5.18 -33.47
C TYR A 138 -15.97 5.31 -34.21
N LEU A 139 -17.01 4.62 -33.75
CA LEU A 139 -18.36 4.63 -34.30
C LEU A 139 -19.35 4.96 -33.18
N ASP A 140 -20.29 5.87 -33.42
CA ASP A 140 -21.33 6.30 -32.44
C ASP A 140 -22.24 5.16 -31.95
N SER A 141 -22.21 3.98 -32.59
CA SER A 141 -22.98 2.78 -32.20
C SER A 141 -22.17 1.74 -31.40
N SER A 142 -20.88 2.00 -31.17
CA SER A 142 -19.98 1.11 -30.42
C SER A 142 -20.04 1.43 -28.94
N TRP A 143 -19.97 0.39 -28.10
CA TRP A 143 -19.76 0.53 -26.66
C TRP A 143 -18.58 -0.36 -26.25
N ARG A 144 -17.80 0.12 -25.29
CA ARG A 144 -16.65 -0.60 -24.75
C ARG A 144 -16.51 -0.28 -23.28
N ASP A 145 -16.39 -1.31 -22.47
CA ASP A 145 -16.06 -1.23 -21.06
C ASP A 145 -14.79 -2.03 -20.76
N THR A 146 -14.17 -1.69 -19.64
CA THR A 146 -13.01 -2.40 -19.10
C THR A 146 -13.25 -2.64 -17.62
N ASP A 147 -13.08 -3.88 -17.17
CA ASP A 147 -13.11 -4.29 -15.76
C ASP A 147 -11.77 -4.93 -15.41
N ASP A 148 -10.91 -4.15 -14.76
CA ASP A 148 -9.56 -4.54 -14.40
C ASP A 148 -9.49 -4.96 -12.93
N GLU A 149 -8.88 -6.11 -12.67
CA GLU A 149 -8.61 -6.62 -11.33
C GLU A 149 -7.11 -6.87 -11.15
N GLY A 150 -6.55 -6.33 -10.07
CA GLY A 150 -5.16 -6.52 -9.69
C GLY A 150 -5.08 -6.94 -8.23
N GLU A 151 -4.51 -8.11 -7.98
CA GLU A 151 -4.28 -8.63 -6.63
C GLU A 151 -2.78 -8.78 -6.38
N ARG A 152 -2.35 -8.39 -5.17
CA ARG A 152 -0.97 -8.51 -4.72
C ARG A 152 -0.94 -9.04 -3.30
N HIS A 153 -0.24 -10.15 -3.12
CA HIS A 153 0.10 -10.67 -1.81
C HIS A 153 1.60 -10.53 -1.60
N ASN A 154 2.00 -10.35 -0.34
CA ASN A 154 3.39 -10.49 0.05
C ASN A 154 3.46 -11.08 1.44
N VAL A 155 4.32 -12.08 1.59
CA VAL A 155 4.64 -12.75 2.85
C VAL A 155 6.12 -12.53 3.12
N ASN A 156 6.44 -12.08 4.33
CA ASN A 156 7.82 -11.93 4.77
C ASN A 156 8.00 -12.64 6.12
N VAL A 157 9.10 -13.36 6.26
CA VAL A 157 9.54 -13.95 7.52
C VAL A 157 10.98 -13.55 7.76
N ALA A 158 11.26 -13.03 8.96
CA ALA A 158 12.57 -12.57 9.35
C ALA A 158 12.99 -13.16 10.69
N TYR A 159 14.28 -13.46 10.80
CA TYR A 159 14.94 -13.84 12.04
C TYR A 159 16.11 -12.89 12.29
N GLU A 160 16.13 -12.31 13.47
CA GLU A 160 17.12 -11.33 13.90
C GLU A 160 17.87 -11.83 15.13
N TYR A 161 19.19 -11.70 15.07
CA TYR A 161 20.11 -12.06 16.13
C TYR A 161 20.93 -10.86 16.60
N PHE A 162 20.86 -10.56 17.90
CA PHE A 162 21.51 -9.47 18.60
C PHE A 162 22.59 -10.02 19.56
N PRO A 163 23.79 -10.35 19.06
CA PRO A 163 24.90 -10.80 19.90
C PRO A 163 25.39 -9.67 20.83
N THR A 164 25.58 -9.97 22.11
CA THR A 164 26.08 -9.00 23.12
C THR A 164 27.61 -8.92 23.21
N GLY A 165 28.35 -9.65 22.37
CA GLY A 165 29.81 -9.59 22.32
C GLY A 165 30.41 -10.36 21.14
N GLY A 166 31.61 -9.97 20.71
CA GLY A 166 32.34 -10.56 19.59
C GLY A 166 32.48 -9.63 18.38
N TYR A 167 32.94 -10.19 17.24
CA TYR A 167 33.12 -9.44 15.98
C TYR A 167 31.82 -9.20 15.20
N LEU A 168 30.73 -9.86 15.58
CA LEU A 168 29.41 -9.73 14.95
C LEU A 168 28.51 -8.86 15.84
N SER A 169 27.91 -7.82 15.28
CA SER A 169 27.01 -6.90 15.99
C SER A 169 25.53 -7.16 15.72
N TYR A 170 25.18 -7.71 14.56
CA TYR A 170 23.81 -7.98 14.15
C TYR A 170 23.79 -8.97 12.98
N LEU A 171 22.85 -9.91 13.01
CA LEU A 171 22.56 -10.80 11.89
C LEU A 171 21.05 -10.83 11.65
N LYS A 172 20.67 -10.67 10.38
CA LYS A 172 19.28 -10.74 9.93
C LYS A 172 19.20 -11.71 8.76
N ALA A 173 18.31 -12.68 8.87
CA ALA A 173 17.94 -13.56 7.77
C ALA A 173 16.47 -13.29 7.44
N GLU A 174 16.18 -12.99 6.18
CA GLU A 174 14.82 -12.71 5.70
C GLU A 174 14.47 -13.60 4.52
N TYR A 175 13.20 -13.95 4.43
CA TYR A 175 12.61 -14.65 3.31
C TYR A 175 11.33 -13.93 2.90
N ASP A 176 11.26 -13.56 1.62
CA ASP A 176 10.15 -12.83 1.00
C ASP A 176 9.51 -13.69 -0.10
N TYR A 177 8.18 -13.69 -0.14
CA TYR A 177 7.36 -14.30 -1.20
C TYR A 177 6.26 -13.33 -1.64
#